data_AF-A0A2W2DDG7-F1
#
_entry.id   AF-A0A2W2DDG7-F1
#
_cell.length_a   1.000
_cell.length_b   1.000
_cell.length_c   1.000
_cell.angle_alpha   90.00
_cell.angle_beta   90.00
_cell.angle_gamma   90.00
#
_symmetry.space_group_name_H-M   'P 1'
#
loop_
_entity.id
_entity.type
_entity.pdbx_description
1 polymer ?
#
loop_
_entity_poly.entity_id
_entity_poly.type
_entity_poly.pdbx_seq_one_letter_code
_entity_poly.pdbx_strand_id
1 'polypeptide(L)'
;GHRALALALLFGFGALETVFLTASLTKFIHGGYLTLGLTLVIFLIMVVWFFGNRRRLRYNQANEQISLLDYRNQLIQLSHDDHLPVFATNLVYLAKVDHQHRVKRSILYSILDKRPKRAKVYWFITINETNRPYDCSYSIDMLGTRNIVEVQLN
;
A
#
# COMPACT_ATOMS: atom_id res chain seq x y z
N GLY A 1 -37.28 26.83 31.74
CA GLY A 1 -37.33 25.76 30.73
C GLY A 1 -36.06 24.92 30.71
N HIS A 2 -34.95 25.46 30.17
CA HIS A 2 -33.76 24.67 29.82
C HIS A 2 -33.01 24.00 31.00
N ARG A 3 -32.95 24.63 32.17
CA ARG A 3 -32.27 24.07 33.36
C ARG A 3 -32.98 22.84 33.93
N ALA A 4 -34.31 22.84 33.93
CA ALA A 4 -35.10 21.69 34.40
C ALA A 4 -34.98 20.50 33.45
N LEU A 5 -34.96 20.75 32.13
CA LEU A 5 -34.73 19.72 31.12
C LEU A 5 -33.32 19.13 31.19
N ALA A 6 -32.29 19.95 31.42
CA ALA A 6 -30.92 19.46 31.59
C ALA A 6 -30.77 18.59 32.84
N LEU A 7 -31.42 18.97 33.96
CA LEU A 7 -31.44 18.16 35.17
C LEU A 7 -32.20 16.84 34.96
N ALA A 8 -33.36 16.87 34.30
CA ALA A 8 -34.11 15.66 33.98
C ALA A 8 -33.31 14.69 33.08
N LEU A 9 -32.58 15.23 32.09
CA LEU A 9 -31.71 14.45 31.22
C LEU A 9 -30.50 13.88 31.99
N LEU A 10 -29.87 14.67 32.86
CA LEU A 10 -28.76 14.21 33.70
C LEU A 10 -29.19 13.06 34.61
N PHE A 11 -30.32 13.19 35.30
CA PHE A 11 -30.83 12.14 36.19
C PHE A 11 -31.33 10.92 35.42
N GLY A 12 -32.02 11.12 34.29
CA GLY A 12 -32.49 10.02 33.45
C GLY A 12 -31.32 9.23 32.83
N PHE A 13 -30.35 9.93 32.26
CA PHE A 13 -29.13 9.33 31.71
C PHE A 13 -28.31 8.66 32.81
N GLY A 14 -28.12 9.33 33.96
CA GLY A 14 -27.43 8.79 35.11
C GLY A 14 -28.06 7.49 35.60
N ALA A 15 -29.39 7.45 35.76
CA ALA A 15 -30.09 6.24 36.20
C ALA A 15 -29.94 5.08 35.19
N LEU A 16 -30.11 5.36 33.89
CA LEU A 16 -29.88 4.37 32.83
C LEU A 16 -28.46 3.83 32.86
N GLU A 17 -27.46 4.71 32.95
CA GLU A 17 -26.06 4.34 33.02
C GLU A 17 -25.77 3.48 34.26
N THR A 18 -26.34 3.83 35.41
CA THR A 18 -26.11 3.08 36.67
C THR A 18 -26.71 1.67 36.60
N VAL A 19 -27.92 1.52 36.03
CA VAL A 19 -28.55 0.20 35.80
C VAL A 19 -27.74 -0.62 34.81
N PHE A 20 -27.31 0.01 33.70
CA PHE A 20 -26.53 -0.67 32.68
C PHE A 20 -25.15 -1.11 33.20
N LEU A 21 -24.50 -0.25 33.97
CA LEU A 21 -23.23 -0.54 34.65
C LEU A 21 -23.39 -1.68 35.65
N THR A 22 -24.41 -1.64 36.50
CA THR A 22 -24.67 -2.70 37.48
C THR A 22 -25.00 -4.02 36.80
N ALA A 23 -25.85 -4.02 35.76
CA ALA A 23 -26.16 -5.22 34.98
C ALA A 23 -24.92 -5.79 34.28
N SER A 24 -24.02 -4.93 33.80
CA SER A 24 -22.74 -5.34 33.21
C SER A 24 -21.84 -5.94 34.30
N LEU A 25 -21.72 -5.29 35.47
CA LEU A 25 -20.93 -5.74 36.61
C LEU A 25 -21.39 -7.09 37.17
N THR A 26 -22.70 -7.28 37.35
CA THR A 26 -23.28 -8.54 37.83
C THR A 26 -23.07 -9.68 36.83
N LYS A 27 -23.12 -9.38 35.52
CA LYS A 27 -22.74 -10.35 34.48
C LYS A 27 -21.29 -10.78 34.63
N PHE A 28 -20.35 -9.91 35.00
CA PHE A 28 -18.96 -10.31 35.28
C PHE A 28 -18.84 -11.29 36.46
N ILE A 29 -19.59 -11.03 37.55
CA ILE A 29 -19.52 -11.85 38.78
C ILE A 29 -20.13 -13.26 38.61
N HIS A 30 -21.17 -13.41 37.80
CA HIS A 30 -21.89 -14.68 37.63
C HIS A 30 -21.49 -15.51 36.38
N GLY A 31 -20.45 -15.12 35.62
CA GLY A 31 -20.03 -15.88 34.43
C GLY A 31 -19.36 -15.10 33.29
N GLY A 32 -19.35 -13.77 33.36
CA GLY A 32 -18.83 -12.86 32.33
C GLY A 32 -17.31 -12.71 32.33
N TYR A 33 -16.60 -13.40 33.22
CA TYR A 33 -15.13 -13.54 33.13
C TYR A 33 -14.71 -14.28 31.85
N LEU A 34 -15.55 -15.20 31.35
CA LEU A 34 -15.29 -15.94 30.12
C LEU A 34 -15.33 -15.03 28.89
N THR A 35 -16.30 -14.11 28.82
CA THR A 35 -16.41 -13.15 27.72
C THR A 35 -15.30 -12.11 27.75
N LEU A 36 -14.89 -11.64 28.94
CA LEU A 36 -13.74 -10.76 29.10
C LEU A 36 -12.44 -11.46 28.67
N GLY A 37 -12.24 -12.71 29.10
CA GLY A 37 -11.09 -13.52 28.72
C GLY A 37 -11.01 -13.75 27.21
N LEU A 38 -12.14 -14.11 26.59
CA LEU A 38 -12.22 -14.26 25.14
C LEU A 38 -11.91 -12.94 24.40
N THR A 39 -12.44 -11.82 24.89
CA THR A 39 -12.17 -10.49 24.33
C THR A 39 -10.69 -10.13 24.44
N LEU A 40 -10.06 -10.42 25.57
CA LEU A 40 -8.62 -10.21 25.79
C LEU A 40 -7.79 -11.06 24.81
N VAL A 41 -8.15 -12.33 24.61
CA VAL A 41 -7.45 -13.22 23.67
C VAL A 41 -7.56 -12.70 22.24
N ILE A 42 -8.78 -12.35 21.80
CA ILE A 42 -9.00 -11.80 20.46
C ILE A 42 -8.24 -10.49 20.28
N PHE A 43 -8.27 -9.61 21.29
CA PHE A 43 -7.52 -8.36 21.29
C PHE A 43 -6.01 -8.60 21.17
N LEU A 44 -5.45 -9.57 21.90
CA LEU A 44 -4.04 -9.91 21.83
C LEU A 44 -3.66 -10.42 20.43
N ILE A 45 -4.50 -11.28 19.82
CA ILE A 45 -4.32 -11.74 18.45
C ILE A 45 -4.31 -10.55 17.48
N MET A 46 -5.25 -9.61 17.62
CA MET A 46 -5.29 -8.40 16.79
C MET A 46 -4.03 -7.55 16.95
N VAL A 47 -3.54 -7.37 18.18
CA VAL A 47 -2.32 -6.59 18.45
C VAL A 47 -1.11 -7.25 17.79
N VAL A 48 -0.91 -8.55 18.00
CA VAL A 48 0.18 -9.30 17.37
C VAL A 48 0.10 -9.20 15.85
N TRP A 49 -1.09 -9.36 15.28
CA TRP A 49 -1.29 -9.26 13.83
C TRP A 49 -1.04 -7.84 13.32
N PHE A 50 -1.49 -6.81 14.02
CA PHE A 50 -1.24 -5.42 13.66
C PHE A 50 0.26 -5.10 13.62
N PHE A 51 1.01 -5.48 14.65
CA PHE A 51 2.45 -5.29 14.68
C PHE A 51 3.17 -6.14 13.61
N GLY A 52 2.76 -7.40 13.44
CA GLY A 52 3.32 -8.29 12.41
C GLY A 52 3.10 -7.74 10.99
N ASN A 53 1.88 -7.30 10.69
CA ASN A 53 1.53 -6.70 9.41
C ASN A 53 2.29 -5.39 9.18
N ARG A 54 2.37 -4.51 10.18
CA ARG A 54 3.14 -3.26 10.11
C ARG A 54 4.61 -3.51 9.78
N ARG A 55 5.23 -4.53 10.39
CA ARG A 55 6.64 -4.91 10.11
C ARG A 55 6.80 -5.47 8.70
N ARG A 56 5.88 -6.34 8.28
CA ARG A 56 5.90 -6.96 6.94
C ARG A 56 5.71 -5.93 5.82
N LEU A 57 4.81 -4.96 6.01
CA LEU A 57 4.62 -3.86 5.04
C LEU A 57 5.89 -3.03 4.86
N ARG A 58 6.55 -2.63 5.97
CA ARG A 58 7.80 -1.86 5.91
C ARG A 58 8.92 -2.64 5.22
N TYR A 59 9.02 -3.95 5.47
CA TYR A 59 10.05 -4.79 4.88
C TYR A 59 9.81 -5.02 3.37
N ASN A 60 8.55 -5.26 2.97
CA ASN A 60 8.19 -5.43 1.57
C ASN A 60 8.48 -4.16 0.77
N GLN A 61 8.16 -2.96 1.28
CA GLN A 61 8.49 -1.70 0.61
C GLN A 61 10.01 -1.53 0.44
N ALA A 62 10.79 -1.78 1.49
CA ALA A 62 12.24 -1.58 1.44
C ALA A 62 12.98 -2.55 0.50
N ASN A 63 12.61 -3.84 0.49
CA ASN A 63 13.31 -4.85 -0.30
C ASN A 63 12.76 -5.02 -1.73
N GLU A 64 11.48 -4.73 -1.94
CA GLU A 64 10.83 -4.94 -3.23
C GLU A 64 10.98 -3.72 -4.15
N GLN A 65 11.32 -2.52 -3.65
CA GLN A 65 11.46 -1.32 -4.49
C GLN A 65 12.93 -1.00 -4.74
N ILE A 66 13.35 -1.02 -6.00
CA ILE A 66 14.70 -0.67 -6.46
C ILE A 66 14.65 0.56 -7.36
N SER A 67 15.71 1.36 -7.37
CA SER A 67 15.81 2.54 -8.23
C SER A 67 16.07 2.14 -9.67
N LEU A 68 15.27 2.66 -10.62
CA LEU A 68 15.52 2.50 -12.05
C LEU A 68 16.85 3.14 -12.47
N LEU A 69 17.25 4.22 -11.80
CA LEU A 69 18.47 4.97 -12.11
C LEU A 69 19.72 4.10 -11.96
N ASP A 70 19.76 3.23 -10.94
CA ASP A 70 20.91 2.35 -10.66
C ASP A 70 21.10 1.31 -11.78
N TYR A 71 20.01 0.91 -12.43
CA TYR A 71 19.98 -0.11 -13.48
C TYR A 71 19.87 0.45 -14.89
N ARG A 72 19.82 1.78 -15.03
CA ARG A 72 19.78 2.50 -16.30
C ARG A 72 20.87 2.05 -17.26
N ASN A 73 22.10 1.96 -16.78
CA ASN A 73 23.25 1.55 -17.60
C ASN A 73 23.12 0.10 -18.11
N GLN A 74 22.58 -0.81 -17.28
CA GLN A 74 22.37 -2.20 -17.68
C GLN A 74 21.26 -2.32 -18.74
N LEU A 75 20.18 -1.55 -18.61
CA LEU A 75 19.11 -1.49 -19.62
C LEU A 75 19.61 -0.88 -20.95
N ILE A 76 20.51 0.11 -20.90
CA ILE A 76 21.17 0.66 -22.09
C ILE A 76 22.05 -0.36 -22.77
N GLN A 77 22.87 -1.08 -22.01
CA GLN A 77 23.71 -2.13 -22.57
C GLN A 77 22.84 -3.22 -23.20
N LEU A 78 21.79 -3.66 -22.50
CA LEU A 78 20.88 -4.68 -23.01
C LEU A 78 20.15 -4.25 -24.29
N SER A 79 19.74 -2.98 -24.41
CA SER A 79 19.07 -2.50 -25.63
C SER A 79 19.99 -2.47 -26.86
N HIS A 80 21.29 -2.28 -26.66
CA HIS A 80 22.30 -2.20 -27.74
C HIS A 80 23.07 -3.52 -27.95
N ASP A 81 22.82 -4.55 -27.15
CA ASP A 81 23.51 -5.82 -27.27
C ASP A 81 22.96 -6.63 -28.46
N ASP A 82 23.72 -6.70 -29.55
CA ASP A 82 23.36 -7.41 -30.77
C ASP A 82 23.51 -8.94 -30.71
N HIS A 83 24.11 -9.48 -29.65
CA HIS A 83 24.25 -10.93 -29.47
C HIS A 83 22.94 -11.61 -29.06
N LEU A 84 22.01 -10.87 -28.45
CA LEU A 84 20.70 -11.35 -28.04
C LEU A 84 19.66 -11.08 -29.13
N PRO A 85 18.65 -11.93 -29.39
CA PRO A 85 17.54 -11.55 -30.27
C PRO A 85 16.67 -10.44 -29.65
N VAL A 86 16.07 -9.57 -30.47
CA VAL A 86 15.11 -8.56 -29.96
C VAL A 86 13.85 -9.28 -29.49
N PHE A 87 13.47 -9.08 -28.23
CA PHE A 87 12.21 -9.59 -27.69
C PHE A 87 11.02 -8.74 -28.18
N ALA A 88 11.15 -7.41 -28.13
CA ALA A 88 10.15 -6.47 -28.63
C ALA A 88 10.79 -5.12 -29.00
N THR A 89 10.20 -4.37 -29.94
CA THR A 89 10.65 -3.00 -30.21
C THR A 89 10.32 -2.07 -29.04
N ASN A 90 9.08 -2.16 -28.53
CA ASN A 90 8.60 -1.43 -27.35
C ASN A 90 8.16 -2.44 -26.30
N LEU A 91 8.82 -2.46 -25.14
CA LEU A 91 8.44 -3.31 -24.03
C LEU A 91 7.76 -2.47 -22.96
N VAL A 92 6.46 -2.69 -22.78
CA VAL A 92 5.61 -1.88 -21.89
C VAL A 92 5.34 -2.64 -20.60
N TYR A 93 5.61 -1.99 -19.47
CA TYR A 93 5.27 -2.47 -18.14
C TYR A 93 4.38 -1.46 -17.43
N LEU A 94 3.23 -1.94 -16.95
CA LEU A 94 2.46 -1.20 -15.96
C LEU A 94 3.15 -1.38 -14.61
N ALA A 95 3.76 -0.31 -14.13
CA ALA A 95 4.54 -0.32 -12.90
C ALA A 95 4.28 1.00 -12.17
N LYS A 96 3.96 0.92 -10.88
CA LYS A 96 3.87 2.09 -10.04
C LYS A 96 5.28 2.59 -9.73
N VAL A 97 5.65 3.71 -10.35
CA VAL A 97 6.93 4.38 -10.13
C VAL A 97 6.75 5.46 -9.07
N ASP A 98 7.64 5.49 -8.08
CA ASP A 98 7.66 6.51 -7.02
C ASP A 98 8.47 7.74 -7.45
N HIS A 99 8.38 8.86 -6.72
CA HIS A 99 9.09 10.12 -7.03
C HIS A 99 10.62 9.97 -7.11
N GLN A 100 11.20 8.96 -6.48
CA GLN A 100 12.63 8.62 -6.59
C GLN A 100 12.91 7.59 -7.71
N HIS A 101 12.03 7.49 -8.71
CA HIS A 101 12.12 6.54 -9.82
C HIS A 101 12.25 5.08 -9.37
N ARG A 102 11.59 4.73 -8.27
CA ARG A 102 11.66 3.37 -7.69
C ARG A 102 10.56 2.49 -8.27
N VAL A 103 10.93 1.29 -8.71
CA VAL A 103 10.02 0.27 -9.24
C VAL A 103 10.16 -1.04 -8.51
N LYS A 104 9.15 -1.92 -8.66
CA LYS A 104 9.23 -3.28 -8.14
C LYS A 104 10.39 -4.04 -8.78
N ARG A 105 11.24 -4.61 -7.93
CA ARG A 105 12.37 -5.47 -8.24
C ARG A 105 11.99 -6.65 -9.13
N SER A 106 10.78 -7.17 -8.99
CA SER A 106 10.24 -8.24 -9.85
C SER A 106 10.13 -7.83 -11.33
N ILE A 107 9.81 -6.58 -11.63
CA ILE A 107 9.74 -6.07 -13.01
C ILE A 107 11.13 -6.09 -13.64
N LEU A 108 12.12 -5.54 -12.94
CA LEU A 108 13.47 -5.49 -13.46
C LEU A 108 14.10 -6.89 -13.57
N TYR A 109 13.90 -7.77 -12.58
CA TYR A 109 14.31 -9.17 -12.70
C TYR A 109 13.64 -9.85 -13.91
N SER A 110 12.38 -9.54 -14.23
CA SER A 110 11.73 -10.09 -15.42
C SER A 110 12.37 -9.63 -16.74
N ILE A 111 13.06 -8.48 -16.73
CA ILE A 111 13.75 -7.92 -17.91
C ILE A 111 15.19 -8.43 -17.99
N LEU A 112 15.90 -8.50 -16.87
CA LEU A 112 17.34 -8.78 -16.83
C LEU A 112 17.67 -10.25 -16.55
N ASP A 113 16.83 -10.96 -15.79
CA ASP A 113 17.16 -12.28 -15.24
C ASP A 113 16.51 -13.45 -16.01
N LYS A 114 17.15 -14.63 -15.92
CA LYS A 114 16.90 -15.88 -16.67
C LYS A 114 17.06 -15.80 -18.20
N ARG A 115 16.27 -14.95 -18.86
CA ARG A 115 16.33 -14.72 -20.32
C ARG A 115 16.11 -13.24 -20.55
N PRO A 116 17.18 -12.46 -20.75
CA PRO A 116 17.05 -11.02 -20.78
C PRO A 116 16.17 -10.59 -21.96
N LYS A 117 15.16 -9.77 -21.66
CA LYS A 117 14.19 -9.27 -22.64
C LYS A 117 14.73 -8.01 -23.29
N ARG A 118 15.55 -8.19 -24.33
CA ARG A 118 16.07 -7.09 -25.12
C ARG A 118 14.94 -6.34 -25.81
N ALA A 119 14.86 -5.03 -25.57
CA ALA A 119 13.95 -4.15 -26.30
C ALA A 119 14.66 -2.86 -26.75
N LYS A 120 14.15 -2.23 -27.82
CA LYS A 120 14.69 -0.93 -28.26
C LYS A 120 14.29 0.19 -27.29
N VAL A 121 13.05 0.14 -26.79
CA VAL A 121 12.52 1.09 -25.82
C VAL A 121 11.75 0.37 -24.71
N TYR A 122 12.05 0.71 -23.47
CA TYR A 122 11.40 0.25 -22.25
C TYR A 122 10.44 1.32 -21.75
N TRP A 123 9.16 1.00 -21.66
CA TRP A 123 8.11 1.90 -21.19
C TRP A 123 7.64 1.47 -19.81
N PHE A 124 7.70 2.38 -18.84
CA PHE A 124 7.16 2.19 -17.49
C PHE A 124 5.97 3.12 -17.31
N ILE A 125 4.76 2.56 -17.27
CA ILE A 125 3.52 3.32 -17.19
C ILE A 125 2.94 3.19 -15.79
N THR A 126 2.84 4.31 -15.08
CA THR A 126 2.09 4.44 -13.83
C THR A 126 0.71 4.99 -14.15
N ILE A 127 -0.33 4.31 -13.68
CA ILE A 127 -1.72 4.79 -13.75
C ILE A 127 -2.10 5.14 -12.31
N ASN A 128 -2.31 6.43 -12.05
CA ASN A 128 -2.92 6.91 -10.82
C ASN A 128 -4.41 7.10 -11.07
N GLU A 129 -5.22 6.68 -10.10
CA GLU A 129 -6.66 6.87 -10.14
C GLU A 129 -6.98 8.23 -9.50
N THR A 130 -7.55 9.15 -10.29
CA THR A 130 -8.03 10.45 -9.80
C THR A 130 -9.54 10.44 -9.60
N ASN A 131 -10.00 11.10 -8.55
CA ASN A 131 -11.43 11.26 -8.27
C ASN A 131 -12.10 12.33 -9.14
N ARG A 132 -11.34 13.07 -9.95
CA ARG A 132 -11.88 14.10 -10.84
C ARG A 132 -12.22 13.50 -12.20
N PRO A 133 -13.49 13.52 -12.64
CA PRO A 133 -13.83 13.08 -13.97
C PRO A 133 -13.14 13.99 -15.01
N TYR A 134 -12.51 13.40 -16.03
CA TYR A 134 -11.84 14.07 -17.16
C TYR A 134 -10.49 14.76 -16.88
N ASP A 135 -9.89 14.55 -15.70
CA ASP A 135 -8.49 14.96 -15.49
C ASP A 135 -7.58 13.93 -16.16
N CYS A 136 -6.93 14.33 -17.27
CA CYS A 136 -6.05 13.48 -18.07
C CYS A 136 -4.62 14.04 -18.09
N SER A 137 -4.14 14.49 -16.92
CA SER A 137 -2.78 15.00 -16.82
C SER A 137 -1.77 13.86 -16.86
N TYR A 138 -0.68 14.05 -17.60
CA TYR A 138 0.39 13.07 -17.69
C TYR A 138 1.75 13.74 -17.60
N SER A 139 2.72 13.04 -17.02
CA SER A 139 4.12 13.44 -16.95
C SER A 139 4.97 12.37 -17.64
N ILE A 140 5.98 12.80 -18.39
CA ILE A 140 6.92 11.92 -19.08
C ILE A 140 8.33 12.26 -18.61
N ASP A 141 9.08 11.25 -18.19
CA ASP A 141 10.51 11.36 -17.90
C ASP A 141 11.27 10.27 -18.67
N MET A 142 12.34 10.65 -19.38
CA MET A 142 13.19 9.68 -20.09
C MET A 142 14.43 9.28 -19.30
N LEU A 143 14.56 9.72 -18.04
CA LEU A 143 15.72 9.43 -17.17
C LEU A 143 17.06 9.77 -17.84
N GLY A 144 17.07 10.77 -18.74
CA GLY A 144 18.21 11.18 -19.56
C GLY A 144 18.63 10.18 -20.65
N THR A 145 17.82 9.18 -21.00
CA THR A 145 18.10 8.24 -22.11
C THR A 145 17.10 8.40 -23.25
N ARG A 146 17.30 7.64 -24.34
CA ARG A 146 16.34 7.53 -25.45
C ARG A 146 15.63 6.18 -25.49
N ASN A 147 15.98 5.28 -24.58
CA ASN A 147 15.53 3.89 -24.56
C ASN A 147 14.70 3.54 -23.32
N ILE A 148 14.58 4.43 -22.34
CA ILE A 148 13.77 4.25 -21.16
C ILE A 148 12.81 5.42 -21.10
N VAL A 149 11.52 5.14 -20.99
CA VAL A 149 10.46 6.14 -20.92
C VAL A 149 9.58 5.81 -19.74
N GLU A 150 9.54 6.70 -18.76
CA GLU A 150 8.61 6.69 -17.64
C GLU A 150 7.43 7.60 -17.98
N VAL A 151 6.22 7.08 -17.86
CA VAL A 151 4.97 7.82 -18.05
C VAL A 151 4.15 7.71 -16.77
N GLN A 152 3.75 8.84 -16.20
CA GLN A 152 2.84 8.90 -15.07
C GLN A 152 1.54 9.54 -15.54
N LEU A 153 0.46 8.76 -15.53
CA LEU A 153 -0.90 9.20 -15.78
C LEU A 153 -1.54 9.51 -14.42
N ASN A 154 -2.07 10.72 -14.25
CA ASN A 154 -2.66 11.21 -13.00
C ASN A 154 -4.17 11.07 -12.96
#